data_AF-A0A499UST3-F1
#
_entry.id   AF-A0A499UST3-F1
#
_cell.length_a   1.000
_cell.length_b   1.000
_cell.length_c   1.000
_cell.angle_alpha   90.00
_cell.angle_beta   90.00
_cell.angle_gamma   90.00
#
_symmetry.space_group_name_H-M   'P 1'
#
loop_
_entity.id
_entity.type
_entity.pdbx_description
1 polymer ?
#
loop_
_entity_poly.entity_id
_entity_poly.type
_entity_poly.pdbx_seq_one_letter_code
_entity_poly.pdbx_strand_id
1 'polypeptide(L)' 'MDREGISLTGHGTARCNPEDDDVPEIGDELAAGRALHDPGDQLLGAAERDIKGSGASPRARTHAAAWGWPA' A
#
# COMPACT_ATOMS: atom_id res chain seq x y z
N MET A 1 0.89 11.27 24.68
CA MET A 1 0.44 11.33 23.27
C MET A 1 1.33 10.40 22.47
N ASP A 2 1.22 9.14 22.82
CA ASP A 2 1.64 7.94 22.12
C ASP A 2 0.77 7.87 20.87
N ARG A 3 1.32 8.30 19.73
CA ARG A 3 0.73 7.96 18.44
C ARG A 3 1.11 6.51 18.22
N GLU A 4 0.24 5.59 18.61
CA GLU A 4 0.45 4.16 18.38
C GLU A 4 0.52 3.95 16.86
N GLY A 5 1.75 3.77 16.35
CA GLY A 5 2.00 3.55 14.93
C GLY A 5 1.68 2.11 14.57
N ILE A 6 1.11 1.89 13.40
CA ILE A 6 0.91 0.55 12.86
C ILE A 6 2.28 0.02 12.40
N SER A 7 2.71 -1.11 12.96
CA SER A 7 3.89 -1.86 12.53
C SER A 7 3.47 -2.97 11.57
N LEU A 8 4.09 -3.02 10.39
CA LEU A 8 3.78 -4.00 9.35
C LEU A 8 5.07 -4.62 8.83
N THR A 9 4.99 -5.90 8.50
CA THR A 9 6.05 -6.63 7.82
C THR A 9 5.52 -7.08 6.47
N GLY A 10 6.25 -6.70 5.42
CA GLY A 10 5.96 -7.09 4.05
C GLY A 10 6.75 -8.31 3.62
N HIS A 11 6.14 -9.17 2.82
CA HIS A 11 6.83 -10.32 2.24
C HIS A 11 6.78 -10.31 0.71
N GLY A 12 7.91 -10.64 0.10
CA GLY A 12 8.04 -10.72 -1.35
C GLY A 12 9.05 -11.80 -1.74
N THR A 13 8.76 -12.51 -2.81
CA THR A 13 9.66 -13.51 -3.39
C THR A 13 9.72 -13.32 -4.90
N ALA A 14 10.85 -13.67 -5.49
CA ALA A 14 11.04 -13.74 -6.93
C ALA A 14 11.52 -15.14 -7.31
N ARG A 15 11.19 -15.55 -8.53
CA ARG A 15 11.65 -16.81 -9.11
C ARG A 15 11.96 -16.53 -10.58
N CYS A 16 13.20 -16.81 -10.99
CA CYS A 16 13.58 -16.77 -12.39
C CYS A 16 12.85 -17.88 -13.17
N ASN A 17 12.44 -17.59 -14.40
CA ASN A 17 11.91 -18.60 -15.29
C ASN A 17 13.05 -19.55 -15.71
N PRO A 18 12.82 -20.86 -15.85
CA PRO A 18 13.89 -21.80 -16.16
C PRO A 18 14.56 -21.58 -17.53
N GLU A 19 13.89 -20.87 -18.44
CA GLU A 19 14.39 -20.58 -19.79
C GLU A 19 15.11 -19.23 -19.88
N ASP A 20 15.06 -18.42 -18.81
CA ASP A 20 15.71 -17.11 -18.74
C ASP A 20 17.10 -17.22 -18.10
N ASP A 21 17.97 -16.25 -18.40
CA ASP A 21 19.25 -16.12 -17.69
C ASP A 21 19.02 -15.81 -16.21
N ASP A 22 19.68 -16.57 -15.33
CA ASP A 22 19.61 -16.37 -13.88
C ASP A 22 20.46 -15.17 -13.47
N VAL A 23 19.82 -13.99 -13.40
CA VAL A 23 20.42 -12.73 -12.95
C VAL A 23 19.94 -12.41 -11.53
N PRO A 24 20.77 -12.65 -10.48
CA PRO A 24 20.35 -12.52 -9.09
C PRO A 24 19.80 -11.13 -8.72
N GLU A 25 20.42 -10.07 -9.23
CA GLU A 25 20.06 -8.69 -8.91
C GLU A 25 18.62 -8.36 -9.32
N ILE A 26 18.15 -8.91 -10.45
CA ILE A 26 16.75 -8.75 -10.90
C ILE A 26 15.79 -9.43 -9.92
N GLY A 27 16.16 -10.63 -9.43
CA GLY A 27 15.39 -11.36 -8.43
C GLY A 27 15.27 -10.60 -7.12
N ASP A 28 16.36 -10.02 -6.64
CA ASP A 28 16.41 -9.24 -5.41
C ASP A 28 15.54 -7.97 -5.50
N GLU A 29 15.68 -7.22 -6.59
CA GLU A 29 14.86 -6.02 -6.84
C GLU A 29 13.37 -6.36 -6.91
N LEU A 30 13.02 -7.43 -7.62
CA LEU A 30 11.63 -7.86 -7.76
C LEU A 30 11.05 -8.39 -6.44
N ALA A 31 11.82 -9.16 -5.68
CA ALA A 31 11.42 -9.64 -4.36
C ALA A 31 11.21 -8.48 -3.39
N ALA A 32 12.12 -7.51 -3.37
CA ALA A 32 12.02 -6.30 -2.55
C ALA A 32 10.80 -5.46 -2.96
N GLY A 33 10.56 -5.25 -4.26
CA GLY A 33 9.39 -4.51 -4.75
C GLY A 33 8.07 -5.17 -4.33
N ARG A 34 7.98 -6.50 -4.41
CA ARG A 34 6.82 -7.26 -3.92
C ARG A 34 6.65 -7.14 -2.41
N ALA A 35 7.75 -7.20 -1.66
CA ALA A 35 7.74 -7.00 -0.22
C ALA A 35 7.31 -5.59 0.19
N LEU A 36 7.55 -4.56 -0.65
CA LEU A 36 7.07 -3.20 -0.41
C LEU A 36 5.59 -3.01 -0.78
N HIS A 37 5.09 -3.74 -1.77
CA HIS A 37 3.68 -3.70 -2.15
C HIS A 37 2.76 -4.25 -1.05
N ASP A 38 3.16 -5.36 -0.41
CA ASP A 38 2.37 -6.04 0.61
C ASP A 38 1.98 -5.12 1.81
N PRO A 39 2.90 -4.36 2.44
CA PRO A 39 2.55 -3.35 3.43
C PRO A 39 1.61 -2.26 2.90
N GLY A 40 1.73 -1.88 1.62
CA GLY A 40 0.82 -0.94 0.98
C GLY A 40 -0.64 -1.44 0.98
N ASP A 41 -0.83 -2.71 0.61
CA ASP A 41 -2.14 -3.36 0.67
C ASP A 41 -2.65 -3.51 2.11
N GLN A 42 -1.77 -3.88 3.04
CA GLN A 42 -2.10 -3.99 4.47
C GLN A 42 -2.57 -2.65 5.05
N LEU A 43 -1.90 -1.53 4.70
CA LEU A 43 -2.27 -0.18 5.10
C LEU A 43 -3.63 0.23 4.54
N LEU A 44 -3.88 -0.05 3.25
CA LEU A 44 -5.17 0.26 2.63
C LEU A 44 -6.30 -0.51 3.34
N GLY A 45 -6.10 -1.80 3.59
CA GLY A 45 -7.05 -2.62 4.34
C GLY A 45 -7.26 -2.12 5.77
N ALA A 46 -6.22 -1.64 6.45
CA ALA A 46 -6.35 -1.01 7.77
C ALA A 46 -7.19 0.26 7.72
N ALA A 47 -6.90 1.17 6.78
CA ALA A 47 -7.65 2.39 6.59
C ALA A 47 -9.14 2.12 6.29
N GLU A 48 -9.44 1.13 5.45
CA GLU A 48 -10.82 0.73 5.19
C GLU A 48 -11.57 0.26 6.44
N ARG A 49 -10.92 -0.53 7.30
CA ARG A 49 -11.50 -0.99 8.57
C ARG A 49 -11.76 0.18 9.52
N ASP A 50 -10.82 1.12 9.59
CA ASP A 50 -10.94 2.30 10.43
C ASP A 50 -12.10 3.21 9.96
N ILE A 51 -12.25 3.39 8.65
CA ILE A 51 -13.37 4.15 8.06
C ILE A 51 -14.71 3.48 8.37
N LYS A 52 -14.80 2.13 8.26
CA LYS A 52 -16.03 1.38 8.58
C LYS A 52 -16.34 1.41 10.09
N GLY A 53 -15.33 1.27 10.94
CA GLY A 53 -15.47 1.22 12.40
C GLY A 53 -15.75 2.58 13.05
N SER A 54 -15.29 3.67 12.43
CA SER A 54 -15.50 5.04 12.93
C SER A 54 -16.93 5.57 12.78
N GLY A 55 -17.87 4.77 12.25
CA GLY A 55 -19.25 5.21 12.06
C GLY A 55 -19.36 6.39 11.09
N ALA A 56 -18.35 6.57 10.23
CA ALA A 56 -18.39 7.54 9.14
C ALA A 56 -19.49 7.10 8.15
N SER A 57 -20.73 7.48 8.46
CA SER A 57 -21.76 7.66 7.45
C SER A 57 -21.13 8.44 6.30
N PRO A 58 -21.42 8.12 5.02
CA PRO A 58 -20.94 8.90 3.88
C PRO A 58 -21.56 10.31 3.89
N ARG A 59 -21.22 11.16 4.87
CA ARG A 59 -21.49 12.58 4.82
C ARG A 59 -20.53 13.11 3.79
N ALA A 60 -21.08 13.20 2.58
CA ALA A 60 -20.68 14.02 1.45
C ALA A 60 -19.18 14.30 1.36
N ARG A 61 -18.59 13.80 0.28
CA ARG A 61 -17.35 14.32 -0.30
C ARG A 61 -17.51 15.83 -0.56
N THR A 62 -17.33 16.66 0.46
CA THR A 62 -17.21 18.12 0.34
C THR A 62 -15.73 18.51 0.16
N HIS A 63 -14.92 17.64 -0.44
CA HIS A 63 -13.55 17.97 -0.88
C HIS A 63 -13.49 18.40 -2.35
N ALA A 64 -14.60 18.33 -3.10
CA ALA A 64 -14.65 18.76 -4.50
C ALA A 64 -14.65 20.30 -4.68
N ALA A 65 -14.66 21.09 -3.61
CA ALA A 65 -14.71 22.56 -3.69
C ALA A 65 -13.43 23.28 -3.24
N ALA A 66 -12.37 22.56 -2.86
CA ALA A 66 -11.18 23.18 -2.26
C ALA A 66 -9.93 23.25 -3.15
N TRP A 67 -9.94 22.63 -4.34
CA TRP A 67 -8.80 22.67 -5.27
C TRP A 67 -9.15 23.60 -6.44
N GLY A 68 -8.73 24.85 -6.33
CA GLY A 68 -8.84 25.85 -7.38
C GLY A 68 -7.90 25.55 -8.54
N TRP A 69 -8.43 24.92 -9.59
CA TRP A 69 -7.83 24.99 -10.91
C TRP A 69 -8.39 26.23 -11.63
N PRO A 70 -7.53 27.11 -12.20
CA PRO A 70 -8.00 28.15 -13.08
C PRO A 70 -8.51 27.54 -14.39
N ALA A 71 -9.58 28.13 -14.93
CA ALA A 71 -10.14 27.81 -16.24
C ALA A 71 -9.21 28.24 -17.39
#